data_AF-A0A8H5AY76-F1
#
_entry.id   AF-A0A8H5AY76-F1
#
_cell.length_a   1.000
_cell.length_b   1.000
_cell.length_c   1.000
_cell.angle_alpha   90.00
_cell.angle_beta   90.00
_cell.angle_gamma   90.00
#
_symmetry.space_group_name_H-M   'P 1'
#
loop_
_entity.id
_entity.type
_entity.pdbx_description
1 polymer ?
#
loop_
_entity_poly.entity_id
_entity_poly.type
_entity_poly.pdbx_seq_one_letter_code
_entity_poly.pdbx_strand_id
1 'polypeptide(L)'
;MATTTEAEINPLDIDPIWTTSRTARQIYALCEVDKDISRLLALAASSISLLTLPQTDSPEDNLPQGEERSEQFVLEVSEYFERLDSIQSAIRSSLAHIRNSRVAPSAIIAPPPGFIPPSLGAGLPTEANSTRSNRGLQEERVERDAWQGILAALTRLKEERDGDAGADAAGSTQHKDERAMQE
;
A
#
# COMPACT_ATOMS: atom_id res chain seq x y z
N MET A 1 30.45 17.61 33.18
CA MET A 1 29.06 18.10 33.03
C MET A 1 28.84 18.50 31.57
N ALA A 2 28.43 17.55 30.73
CA ALA A 2 27.98 17.80 29.38
C ALA A 2 26.50 17.42 29.35
N THR A 3 25.63 18.43 29.31
CA THR A 3 24.19 18.24 29.15
C THR A 3 23.95 17.78 27.72
N THR A 4 23.70 16.49 27.54
CA THR A 4 23.19 15.91 26.30
C THR A 4 21.85 16.57 26.02
N THR A 5 21.84 17.54 25.10
CA THR A 5 20.61 18.18 24.61
C THR A 5 19.75 17.10 23.98
N GLU A 6 18.70 16.70 24.69
CA GLU A 6 17.53 16.06 24.10
C GLU A 6 17.08 16.94 22.94
N ALA A 7 17.30 16.47 21.71
CA ALA A 7 16.80 17.11 20.53
C ALA A 7 15.28 16.97 20.54
N GLU A 8 14.60 17.97 21.12
CA GLU A 8 13.18 18.20 20.87
C GLU A 8 12.99 18.25 19.36
N ILE A 9 12.39 17.21 18.81
CA ILE A 9 12.04 17.15 17.39
C ILE A 9 10.93 18.19 17.20
N ASN A 10 11.31 19.41 16.83
CA ASN A 10 10.34 20.43 16.44
C ASN A 10 9.53 19.85 15.27
N PRO A 11 8.19 19.76 15.38
CA PRO A 11 7.35 19.21 14.31
C PRO A 11 7.39 20.06 13.02
N LEU A 12 8.06 21.22 13.06
CA LEU A 12 8.30 22.12 11.94
C LEU A 12 9.56 21.78 11.13
N ASP A 13 10.51 21.01 11.67
CA ASP A 13 11.74 20.60 10.97
C ASP A 13 11.57 19.30 10.19
N ILE A 14 10.43 18.62 10.35
CA ILE A 14 10.12 17.40 9.62
C ILE A 14 9.67 17.81 8.22
N ASP A 15 10.46 17.42 7.21
CA ASP A 15 10.12 17.66 5.81
C ASP A 15 8.69 17.15 5.53
N PRO A 16 7.79 18.00 4.97
CA PRO A 16 6.41 17.63 4.68
C PRO A 16 6.29 16.36 3.83
N ILE A 17 7.30 16.02 3.02
CA ILE A 17 7.36 14.75 2.28
C ILE A 17 7.13 13.55 3.22
N TRP A 18 7.67 13.58 4.44
CA TRP A 18 7.54 12.52 5.43
C TRP A 18 6.20 12.50 6.17
N THR A 19 5.42 13.58 6.13
CA THR A 19 4.11 13.67 6.79
C THR A 19 2.93 13.44 5.83
N THR A 20 3.15 13.60 4.53
CA THR A 20 2.11 13.52 3.48
C THR A 20 1.40 12.17 3.37
N SER A 21 2.10 11.06 3.59
CA SER A 21 1.57 9.71 3.41
C SER A 21 1.76 8.84 4.65
N ARG A 22 0.86 7.85 4.83
CA ARG A 22 1.02 6.82 5.86
C ARG A 22 2.30 6.01 5.65
N THR A 23 2.63 5.68 4.41
CA THR A 23 3.88 4.96 4.07
C THR A 23 5.10 5.84 4.32
N ALA A 24 5.03 7.13 3.97
CA ALA A 24 6.11 8.07 4.24
C ALA A 24 6.40 8.21 5.73
N ARG A 25 5.36 8.32 6.57
CA ARG A 25 5.50 8.33 8.04
C ARG A 25 6.15 7.05 8.58
N GLN A 26 5.82 5.89 8.00
CA GLN A 26 6.43 4.62 8.38
C GLN A 26 7.89 4.52 7.98
N ILE A 27 8.26 5.02 6.79
CA ILE A 27 9.65 5.07 6.33
C ILE A 27 10.45 6.02 7.23
N TYR A 28 9.90 7.19 7.56
CA TYR A 28 10.53 8.13 8.47
C TYR A 28 10.78 7.51 9.86
N ALA A 29 9.79 6.80 10.41
CA ALA A 29 9.97 6.10 11.68
C ALA A 29 11.07 5.02 11.61
N LEU A 30 11.22 4.33 10.49
CA LEU A 30 12.33 3.39 10.27
C LEU A 30 13.69 4.09 10.16
N CYS A 31 13.76 5.30 9.60
CA CYS A 31 14.98 6.10 9.60
C CYS A 31 15.39 6.52 11.01
N GLU A 32 14.45 6.82 11.90
CA GLU A 32 14.77 7.07 13.32
C GLU A 32 15.32 5.81 14.00
N VAL A 33 14.75 4.64 13.72
CA VAL A 33 15.29 3.37 14.20
C VAL A 33 16.75 3.16 13.75
N ASP A 34 17.10 3.57 12.54
CA ASP A 34 18.48 3.47 12.02
C ASP A 34 19.47 4.38 12.79
N LYS A 35 19.04 5.61 13.12
CA LYS A 35 19.79 6.50 14.01
C LYS A 35 19.95 5.87 15.40
N ASP A 36 18.93 5.18 15.87
CA ASP A 36 18.93 4.54 17.18
C ASP A 36 19.88 3.35 17.23
N ILE A 37 19.97 2.58 16.15
CA ILE A 37 20.96 1.50 16.00
C ILE A 37 22.38 2.09 16.06
N SER A 38 22.63 3.23 15.40
CA SER A 38 23.94 3.89 15.46
C SER A 38 24.31 4.32 16.87
N ARG A 39 23.35 4.89 17.64
CA ARG A 39 23.56 5.24 19.05
C ARG A 39 23.75 4.01 19.93
N LEU A 40 23.00 2.94 19.67
CA LEU A 40 23.12 1.67 20.38
C LEU A 40 24.52 1.05 20.20
N LEU A 41 25.10 1.16 19.00
CA LEU A 41 26.49 0.75 18.75
C LEU A 41 27.50 1.62 19.51
N ALA A 42 27.24 2.92 19.65
CA ALA A 42 28.09 3.81 20.46
C ALA A 42 28.01 3.45 21.96
N LEU A 43 26.81 3.20 22.49
CA LEU A 43 26.61 2.72 23.87
C LEU A 43 27.28 1.36 24.10
N ALA A 44 27.21 0.45 23.12
CA ALA A 44 27.91 -0.83 23.19
C ALA A 44 29.44 -0.64 23.24
N ALA A 45 30.00 0.23 22.40
CA ALA A 45 31.42 0.53 22.42
C ALA A 45 31.88 1.13 23.76
N SER A 46 31.08 2.06 24.31
CA SER A 46 31.37 2.71 25.59
C SER A 46 31.26 1.73 26.76
N SER A 47 30.22 0.91 26.82
CA SER A 47 30.06 -0.13 27.85
C SER A 47 31.14 -1.21 27.79
N ILE A 48 31.62 -1.57 26.60
CA ILE A 48 32.78 -2.46 26.44
C ILE A 48 34.05 -1.77 26.96
N SER A 49 34.24 -0.48 26.67
CA SER A 49 35.36 0.30 27.21
C SER A 49 35.32 0.34 28.74
N LEU A 50 34.15 0.51 29.35
CA LEU A 50 34.00 0.45 30.81
C LEU A 50 34.26 -0.95 31.41
N LEU A 51 34.22 -2.02 30.61
CA LEU A 51 34.56 -3.38 31.04
C LEU A 51 36.04 -3.75 30.83
N THR A 52 36.81 -3.01 30.03
CA THR A 52 38.22 -3.36 29.80
C THR A 52 39.03 -3.22 31.09
N LEU A 53 40.00 -4.12 31.29
CA LEU A 53 40.84 -4.07 32.48
C LEU A 53 41.64 -2.76 32.51
N PRO A 54 41.92 -2.19 33.70
CA PRO A 54 42.72 -0.96 33.87
C PRO A 54 44.16 -1.07 33.33
N GLN A 55 44.60 -2.26 32.87
CA GLN A 55 45.90 -2.47 32.25
C GLN A 55 45.93 -2.12 30.75
N THR A 56 44.78 -1.91 30.10
CA THR A 56 44.70 -1.50 28.68
C THR A 56 44.34 -0.03 28.49
N ASP A 57 43.92 0.66 29.55
CA ASP A 57 43.58 2.08 29.48
C ASP A 57 44.86 2.87 29.20
N SER A 58 44.91 3.53 28.04
CA SER A 58 45.99 4.47 27.72
C SER A 58 45.88 5.68 28.66
N PRO A 59 46.97 6.39 29.03
CA PRO A 59 46.86 7.62 29.82
C PRO A 59 46.02 8.74 29.16
N GLU A 60 45.66 8.59 27.88
CA GLU A 60 44.76 9.48 27.12
C GLU A 60 43.28 9.06 27.23
N ASP A 61 42.99 7.83 27.66
CA ASP A 61 41.61 7.41 27.92
C ASP A 61 41.15 8.09 29.21
N ASN A 62 40.32 9.11 29.07
CA ASN A 62 39.68 9.85 30.16
C ASN A 62 38.57 9.00 30.82
N LEU A 63 38.89 7.75 31.16
CA LEU A 63 37.96 6.78 31.75
C LEU A 63 37.91 6.95 33.28
N PRO A 64 36.72 6.90 33.89
CA PRO A 64 36.58 6.87 35.34
C PRO A 64 37.31 5.67 35.93
N GLN A 65 38.01 5.87 37.05
CA GLN A 65 38.76 4.81 37.74
C GLN A 65 37.98 4.29 38.96
N GLY A 66 38.01 2.98 39.20
CA GLY A 66 37.48 2.37 40.42
C GLY A 66 35.96 2.14 40.40
N GLU A 67 35.29 2.45 41.52
CA GLU A 67 33.86 2.17 41.76
C GLU A 67 32.93 2.94 40.80
N GLU A 68 33.29 4.18 40.46
CA GLU A 68 32.56 5.03 39.49
C GLU A 68 32.46 4.37 38.11
N ARG A 69 33.46 3.58 37.69
CA ARG A 69 33.43 2.83 36.42
C ARG A 69 32.32 1.77 36.40
N SER A 70 32.13 1.10 37.54
CA SER A 70 31.11 0.05 37.67
C SER A 70 29.69 0.63 37.73
N GLU A 71 29.51 1.79 38.35
CA GLU A 71 28.23 2.51 38.35
C GLU A 71 27.88 3.04 36.94
N GLN A 72 28.85 3.67 36.27
CA GLN A 72 28.71 4.15 34.90
C GLN A 72 28.38 3.00 33.94
N PHE A 73 29.01 1.84 34.13
CA PHE A 73 28.73 0.64 33.33
C PHE A 73 27.28 0.17 33.48
N VAL A 74 26.77 0.09 34.72
CA VAL A 74 25.39 -0.35 34.96
C VAL A 74 24.39 0.61 34.31
N LEU A 75 24.64 1.93 34.41
CA LEU A 75 23.80 2.94 33.77
C LEU A 75 23.81 2.80 32.24
N GLU A 76 24.98 2.71 31.63
CA GLU A 76 25.13 2.68 30.17
C GLU A 76 24.60 1.37 29.56
N VAL A 77 24.76 0.25 30.27
CA VAL A 77 24.17 -1.04 29.87
C VAL A 77 22.65 -1.03 30.03
N SER A 78 22.12 -0.40 31.07
CA SER A 78 20.66 -0.26 31.23
C SER A 78 20.06 0.53 30.07
N GLU A 79 20.67 1.66 29.71
CA GLU A 79 20.27 2.48 28.56
C GLU A 79 20.38 1.71 27.24
N TYR A 80 21.46 0.93 27.06
CA TYR A 80 21.63 0.06 25.90
C TYR A 80 20.46 -0.92 25.73
N PHE A 81 20.06 -1.61 26.81
CA PHE A 81 18.97 -2.59 26.75
C PHE A 81 17.59 -1.95 26.54
N GLU A 82 17.33 -0.79 27.16
CA GLU A 82 16.11 -0.02 26.90
C GLU A 82 16.04 0.42 25.43
N ARG A 83 17.15 0.89 24.87
CA ARG A 83 17.21 1.27 23.46
C ARG A 83 17.03 0.07 22.54
N LEU A 84 17.62 -1.06 22.88
CA LEU A 84 17.49 -2.32 22.15
C LEU A 84 16.02 -2.77 22.09
N ASP A 85 15.30 -2.73 23.21
CA ASP A 85 13.90 -3.13 23.24
C ASP A 85 13.02 -2.16 22.43
N SER A 86 13.30 -0.86 22.49
CA SER A 86 12.62 0.14 21.67
C SER A 86 12.81 -0.11 20.17
N ILE A 87 14.05 -0.33 19.71
CA ILE A 87 14.38 -0.69 18.32
C ILE A 87 13.63 -1.96 17.91
N GLN A 88 13.69 -2.99 18.76
CA GLN A 88 13.05 -4.27 18.51
C GLN A 88 11.53 -4.13 18.35
N SER A 89 10.89 -3.37 19.25
CA SER A 89 9.45 -3.08 19.22
C SER A 89 9.06 -2.34 17.94
N ALA A 90 9.85 -1.34 17.54
CA ALA A 90 9.62 -0.56 16.32
C ALA A 90 9.74 -1.42 15.05
N ILE A 91 10.76 -2.27 14.94
CA ILE A 91 10.96 -3.18 13.80
C ILE A 91 9.82 -4.21 13.71
N ARG A 92 9.39 -4.78 14.85
CA ARG A 92 8.26 -5.72 14.85
C ARG A 92 6.96 -5.04 14.44
N SER A 93 6.74 -3.81 14.89
CA SER A 93 5.57 -3.01 14.55
C SER A 93 5.55 -2.62 13.06
N SER A 94 6.71 -2.24 12.49
CA SER A 94 6.82 -1.94 11.07
C SER A 94 6.59 -3.18 10.20
N LEU A 95 7.13 -4.34 10.59
CA LEU A 95 6.86 -5.62 9.92
C LEU A 95 5.37 -5.99 9.96
N ALA A 96 4.71 -5.79 11.10
CA ALA A 96 3.27 -6.02 11.23
C ALA A 96 2.47 -5.10 10.30
N HIS A 97 2.89 -3.83 10.16
CA HIS A 97 2.28 -2.90 9.20
C HIS A 97 2.49 -3.34 7.75
N ILE A 98 3.69 -3.78 7.37
CA ILE A 98 3.97 -4.31 6.02
C ILE A 98 3.05 -5.50 5.73
N ARG A 99 2.93 -6.45 6.67
CA ARG A 99 2.03 -7.60 6.53
C ARG A 99 0.56 -7.18 6.38
N ASN A 100 0.10 -6.23 7.18
CA ASN A 100 -1.27 -5.72 7.11
C ASN A 100 -1.54 -4.93 5.81
N SER A 101 -0.53 -4.27 5.26
CA SER A 101 -0.64 -3.52 4.00
C SER A 101 -0.72 -4.43 2.76
N ARG A 102 -0.53 -5.76 2.92
CA ARG A 102 -0.61 -6.75 1.83
C ARG A 102 0.24 -6.38 0.61
N VAL A 103 1.38 -5.72 0.82
CA VAL A 103 2.33 -5.42 -0.25
C VAL A 103 2.87 -6.75 -0.77
N ALA A 104 2.61 -7.03 -2.05
CA ALA A 104 3.12 -8.25 -2.67
C ALA A 104 4.66 -8.23 -2.63
N PRO A 105 5.33 -9.34 -2.25
CA PRO A 105 6.80 -9.40 -2.27
C PRO A 105 7.40 -9.09 -3.64
N SER A 106 6.63 -9.35 -4.71
CA SER A 106 6.98 -9.00 -6.09
C SER A 106 7.03 -7.49 -6.37
N ALA A 107 6.48 -6.64 -5.51
CA ALA A 107 6.65 -5.19 -5.61
C ALA A 107 8.01 -4.71 -5.05
N ILE A 108 8.67 -5.55 -4.24
CA ILE A 108 9.99 -5.25 -3.64
C ILE A 108 11.11 -5.82 -4.51
N ILE A 109 10.89 -6.99 -5.11
CA ILE A 109 11.86 -7.62 -6.00
C ILE A 109 11.70 -7.01 -7.39
N ALA A 110 12.74 -6.31 -7.86
CA ALA A 110 12.78 -5.81 -9.22
C ALA A 110 12.52 -6.98 -10.20
N PRO A 111 11.58 -6.82 -11.14
CA PRO A 111 11.34 -7.85 -12.14
C PRO A 111 12.63 -8.19 -12.89
N PRO A 112 12.80 -9.44 -13.35
CA PRO A 112 13.92 -9.79 -14.22
C PRO A 112 14.02 -8.81 -15.41
N PRO A 113 15.24 -8.48 -15.88
CA PRO A 113 15.40 -7.60 -17.03
C PRO A 113 14.64 -8.18 -18.24
N GLY A 114 13.73 -7.38 -18.83
CA GLY A 114 12.83 -7.80 -19.91
C GLY A 114 11.45 -8.30 -19.46
N PHE A 115 11.11 -8.23 -18.17
CA PHE A 115 9.78 -8.57 -17.69
C PHE A 115 8.74 -7.56 -18.20
N ILE A 116 7.80 -8.06 -19.00
CA ILE A 116 6.61 -7.34 -19.43
C ILE A 116 5.46 -7.83 -18.54
N PRO A 117 4.85 -6.98 -17.70
CA PRO A 117 3.78 -7.41 -16.81
C PRO A 117 2.60 -7.98 -17.61
N PRO A 118 1.99 -9.09 -17.15
CA PRO A 118 0.77 -9.58 -17.76
C PRO A 118 -0.29 -8.50 -17.65
N SER A 119 -0.95 -8.20 -18.76
CA SER A 119 -1.94 -7.14 -18.84
C SER A 119 -3.22 -7.57 -18.11
N LEU A 120 -3.25 -7.29 -16.80
CA LEU A 120 -4.41 -7.50 -15.94
C LEU A 120 -5.61 -6.75 -16.55
N GLY A 121 -6.58 -7.49 -17.08
CA GLY A 121 -7.77 -6.93 -17.72
C GLY A 121 -7.64 -6.58 -19.21
N ALA A 122 -6.48 -6.86 -19.85
CA ALA A 122 -6.22 -6.50 -21.25
C ALA A 122 -5.18 -7.42 -21.94
N GLY A 123 -5.30 -8.75 -21.91
CA GLY A 123 -4.24 -9.65 -22.42
C GLY A 123 -4.76 -10.79 -23.27
N LEU A 124 -4.02 -11.12 -24.40
CA LEU A 124 -4.35 -11.64 -25.79
C LEU A 124 -4.79 -13.09 -25.98
N PRO A 125 -5.76 -13.40 -26.90
CA PRO A 125 -6.25 -14.72 -27.19
C PRO A 125 -5.13 -15.53 -27.74
N THR A 126 -4.57 -16.38 -26.91
CA THR A 126 -3.53 -17.24 -27.36
C THR A 126 -4.21 -18.42 -28.04
N GLU A 127 -4.29 -18.29 -29.37
CA GLU A 127 -4.68 -19.37 -30.27
C GLU A 127 -3.54 -20.38 -30.44
N ALA A 128 -3.27 -21.14 -29.39
CA ALA A 128 -3.32 -22.58 -29.58
C ALA A 128 -4.75 -22.99 -29.17
N ASN A 129 -5.72 -22.75 -30.07
CA ASN A 129 -7.15 -23.05 -29.88
C ASN A 129 -7.93 -22.12 -28.91
N SER A 130 -7.79 -20.78 -29.00
CA SER A 130 -8.68 -19.84 -28.25
C SER A 130 -8.60 -18.36 -28.71
N THR A 131 -9.37 -17.97 -29.72
CA THR A 131 -9.51 -16.58 -30.28
C THR A 131 -10.18 -15.60 -29.31
N ARG A 132 -10.47 -16.03 -28.07
CA ARG A 132 -11.04 -15.22 -26.98
C ARG A 132 -10.10 -14.76 -25.86
N SER A 133 -8.95 -15.36 -25.63
CA SER A 133 -8.10 -15.05 -24.49
C SER A 133 -7.46 -13.64 -24.46
N ASN A 134 -7.97 -12.59 -25.20
CA ASN A 134 -7.53 -11.18 -25.09
C ASN A 134 -8.30 -10.37 -24.12
N ARG A 135 -9.59 -10.59 -24.26
CA ARG A 135 -10.54 -9.73 -23.64
C ARG A 135 -10.37 -10.05 -22.19
N GLY A 136 -9.95 -9.04 -21.45
CA GLY A 136 -10.01 -9.14 -20.02
C GLY A 136 -11.42 -9.61 -19.68
N LEU A 137 -11.54 -10.49 -18.72
CA LEU A 137 -12.84 -10.96 -18.26
C LEU A 137 -13.80 -9.80 -17.92
N GLN A 138 -13.22 -8.64 -17.58
CA GLN A 138 -13.91 -7.38 -17.36
C GLN A 138 -14.54 -6.84 -18.64
N GLU A 139 -13.81 -6.84 -19.75
CA GLU A 139 -14.29 -6.38 -21.06
C GLU A 139 -15.39 -7.31 -21.59
N GLU A 140 -15.25 -8.63 -21.42
CA GLU A 140 -16.27 -9.59 -21.84
C GLU A 140 -17.57 -9.46 -21.02
N ARG A 141 -17.47 -9.12 -19.74
CA ARG A 141 -18.63 -8.87 -18.88
C ARG A 141 -19.36 -7.58 -19.27
N VAL A 142 -18.61 -6.51 -19.47
CA VAL A 142 -19.16 -5.22 -19.91
C VAL A 142 -19.85 -5.38 -21.27
N GLU A 143 -19.25 -6.14 -22.19
CA GLU A 143 -19.84 -6.42 -23.50
C GLU A 143 -21.14 -7.23 -23.38
N ARG A 144 -21.17 -8.28 -22.55
CA ARG A 144 -22.37 -9.09 -22.35
C ARG A 144 -23.53 -8.26 -21.78
N ASP A 145 -23.26 -7.44 -20.78
CA ASP A 145 -24.28 -6.61 -20.14
C ASP A 145 -24.80 -5.53 -21.11
N ALA A 146 -23.92 -4.98 -21.95
CA ALA A 146 -24.31 -4.05 -23.01
C ALA A 146 -25.24 -4.71 -24.05
N TRP A 147 -24.93 -5.94 -24.48
CA TRP A 147 -25.78 -6.69 -25.42
C TRP A 147 -27.15 -7.02 -24.83
N GLN A 148 -27.22 -7.36 -23.54
CA GLN A 148 -28.50 -7.57 -22.85
C GLN A 148 -29.33 -6.29 -22.78
N GLY A 149 -28.69 -5.14 -22.50
CA GLY A 149 -29.34 -3.84 -22.52
C GLY A 149 -29.91 -3.47 -23.90
N ILE A 150 -29.15 -3.71 -24.97
CA ILE A 150 -29.58 -3.46 -26.35
C ILE A 150 -30.77 -4.35 -26.73
N LEU A 151 -30.72 -5.63 -26.37
CA LEU A 151 -31.82 -6.56 -26.64
C LEU A 151 -33.10 -6.11 -25.94
N ALA A 152 -33.02 -5.72 -24.66
CA ALA A 152 -34.17 -5.23 -23.92
C ALA A 152 -34.76 -3.97 -24.55
N ALA A 153 -33.92 -3.02 -24.98
CA ALA A 153 -34.35 -1.80 -25.64
C ALA A 153 -35.03 -2.08 -26.99
N LEU A 154 -34.47 -2.99 -27.80
CA LEU A 154 -35.07 -3.37 -29.09
C LEU A 154 -36.39 -4.13 -28.92
N THR A 155 -36.49 -4.97 -27.90
CA THR A 155 -37.74 -5.69 -27.59
C THR A 155 -38.83 -4.71 -27.22
N ARG A 156 -38.52 -3.72 -26.37
CA ARG A 156 -39.44 -2.63 -26.05
C ARG A 156 -39.88 -1.83 -27.28
N LEU A 157 -38.94 -1.46 -28.15
CA LEU A 157 -39.27 -0.70 -29.37
C LEU A 157 -40.16 -1.52 -30.31
N LYS A 158 -39.93 -2.83 -30.40
CA LYS A 158 -40.79 -3.73 -31.17
C LYS A 158 -42.20 -3.80 -30.59
N GLU A 159 -42.35 -3.92 -29.28
CA GLU A 159 -43.66 -3.92 -28.62
C GLU A 159 -44.42 -2.61 -28.86
N GLU A 160 -43.73 -1.46 -28.79
CA GLU A 160 -44.31 -0.15 -29.10
C GLU A 160 -44.77 -0.08 -30.57
N ARG A 161 -43.97 -0.59 -31.52
CA ARG A 161 -44.31 -0.60 -32.95
C ARG A 161 -45.45 -1.55 -33.30
N ASP A 162 -45.47 -2.74 -32.70
CA ASP A 162 -46.54 -3.72 -32.92
C ASP A 162 -47.86 -3.21 -32.31
N GLY A 163 -47.79 -2.42 -31.23
CA GLY A 163 -48.92 -1.67 -30.69
C GLY A 163 -49.45 -0.58 -31.63
N ASP A 164 -48.56 0.21 -32.24
CA ASP A 164 -48.93 1.29 -33.17
C ASP A 164 -49.49 0.74 -34.50
N ALA A 165 -48.90 -0.35 -35.03
CA ALA A 165 -49.41 -1.02 -36.24
C ALA A 165 -50.79 -1.65 -36.04
N GLY A 166 -51.13 -2.06 -34.81
CA GLY A 166 -52.48 -2.49 -34.43
C GLY A 166 -53.49 -1.34 -34.38
N ALA A 167 -53.05 -0.14 -33.99
CA ALA A 167 -53.89 1.06 -33.96
C ALA A 167 -54.18 1.62 -35.36
N ASP A 168 -53.18 1.64 -36.25
CA ASP A 168 -53.35 2.07 -37.65
C ASP A 168 -54.28 1.14 -38.46
N ALA A 169 -54.26 -0.17 -38.19
CA ALA A 169 -55.18 -1.12 -38.80
C ALA A 169 -56.65 -0.91 -38.35
N ALA A 170 -56.87 -0.58 -37.07
CA ALA A 170 -58.19 -0.29 -36.50
C ALA A 170 -58.77 1.04 -37.00
N GLY A 171 -57.94 2.07 -37.21
CA GLY A 171 -58.36 3.36 -37.78
C GLY A 171 -58.89 3.26 -39.22
N SER A 172 -58.41 2.30 -40.01
CA SER A 172 -58.87 2.08 -41.39
C SER A 172 -60.25 1.41 -41.49
N THR A 173 -60.70 0.73 -40.43
CA THR A 173 -61.97 -0.03 -40.43
C THR A 173 -63.17 0.86 -40.04
N GLN A 174 -62.98 1.85 -39.17
CA GLN A 174 -64.06 2.79 -38.79
C GLN A 174 -64.54 3.67 -39.95
N HIS A 175 -63.66 4.04 -40.90
CA HIS A 175 -64.09 4.91 -42.00
C HIS A 175 -64.90 4.19 -43.09
N LYS A 176 -64.90 2.84 -43.10
CA LYS A 176 -65.77 2.05 -43.99
C LYS A 176 -67.17 1.84 -43.41
N ASP A 177 -67.31 1.76 -42.09
CA ASP A 177 -68.59 1.47 -41.42
C ASP A 177 -69.54 2.68 -41.35
N GLU A 178 -69.04 3.92 -41.32
CA GLU A 178 -69.92 5.11 -41.38
C GLU A 178 -70.65 5.27 -42.73
N ARG A 179 -70.13 4.65 -43.79
CA ARG A 179 -70.75 4.70 -45.13
C ARG A 179 -71.90 3.71 -45.32
N ALA A 180 -72.05 2.73 -44.43
CA ALA A 180 -73.03 1.64 -44.56
C ALA A 180 -74.32 1.84 -43.75
N MET A 181 -74.47 2.93 -42.99
CA MET A 181 -75.66 3.22 -42.17
C MET A 181 -76.64 4.24 -42.79
N GLN A 182 -76.45 4.68 -44.05
CA GLN A 182 -77.30 5.70 -44.68
C GLN A 182 -78.23 5.21 -45.81
N GLU A 183 -78.47 3.90 -45.95
CA GLU A 183 -79.49 3.36 -46.88
C GLU A 183 -80.60 2.59 -46.17
#